data_AF-A0A1A3N8M1-F1
#
_entry.id   AF-A0A1A3N8M1-F1
#
_cell.length_a   1.000
_cell.length_b   1.000
_cell.length_c   1.000
_cell.angle_alpha   90.00
_cell.angle_beta   90.00
_cell.angle_gamma   90.00
#
_symmetry.space_group_name_H-M   'P 1'
#
loop_
_entity.id
_entity.type
_entity.pdbx_description
1 polymer ?
#
loop_
_entity_poly.entity_id
_entity_poly.type
_entity_poly.pdbx_seq_one_letter_code
_entity_poly.pdbx_strand_id
1 'polypeptide(L)'
;MGNALTRRLRRDKAEKASVDAAPEAEPAVDATQTDDTVPDKAPEKEKAAPKVESSGPRSRFGAWLGRPMTSFHLIIAVAALLTTLGLIMVLSASGVRSYDDDGSAWVIFGKQVMWTVVGLIGCYVALRMSVQFMRRIAFTSFAFTIVLLILVLVPGIGKEANGSRGWFVVAGFSMQPSELTKMAFAIWGAHLLAARRMERASLREMLIPLVPAAIVALTLIVLQPDLGQTVSLGIILLGLLWYAGFPLRVFLSSLALVFVAGGILAVSAGYRSDRVRSWLNPEDDPMDSGYQARQAKYALAHGGIFGDGLGQGVAKWNYLPNAHNDFIFAIIGEELGLIGAVGLLGLFGLFAYTGMRIARRSADPFLRLLTATTTLWVLGQAFINIGYVIGLLPVTGLQLPLISAGGTSTAATLTQIGIIASAARHEPEAVAALRAGRDDKVNRLLRLPLPAPYVPTRLEAFRDRKRPQPRPGPQPARRASREAPRRATGRPQQAAARAADRPNRRSGGTGHLRERQNGAGQQYAGPRRSRRVRALEGQRYG
;
A
#
# COMPACT_ATOMS: atom_id res chain seq x y z
N MET A 1 -30.14 29.04 76.69
CA MET A 1 -29.30 29.61 75.62
C MET A 1 -28.29 28.53 75.25
N GLY A 2 -28.26 27.86 74.10
CA GLY A 2 -28.74 28.19 72.77
C GLY A 2 -27.58 27.97 71.78
N ASN A 3 -27.47 26.72 71.27
CA ASN A 3 -26.95 26.29 69.96
C ASN A 3 -25.47 26.58 69.57
N ALA A 4 -24.74 25.74 68.80
CA ALA A 4 -24.97 24.44 68.17
C ALA A 4 -23.57 23.86 67.76
N LEU A 5 -23.20 22.65 68.19
CA LEU A 5 -23.35 21.38 67.45
C LEU A 5 -22.68 21.41 66.06
N THR A 6 -21.47 20.89 65.82
CA THR A 6 -21.05 19.48 66.05
C THR A 6 -22.15 18.45 65.81
N ARG A 7 -22.75 18.49 64.62
CA ARG A 7 -23.36 17.34 63.93
C ARG A 7 -22.54 17.14 62.66
N ARG A 8 -21.84 16.04 62.40
CA ARG A 8 -22.40 14.69 62.25
C ARG A 8 -21.30 13.63 62.43
N LEU A 9 -20.89 13.41 63.68
CA LEU A 9 -20.17 12.19 64.10
C LEU A 9 -20.83 11.68 65.38
N ARG A 10 -22.08 11.24 65.27
CA ARG A 10 -22.72 10.33 66.24
C ARG A 10 -24.09 9.92 65.70
N ARG A 11 -24.13 8.80 65.02
CA ARG A 11 -25.32 7.95 65.01
C ARG A 11 -24.85 6.50 65.05
N ASP A 12 -24.20 6.19 66.15
CA ASP A 12 -23.96 4.83 66.60
C ASP A 12 -24.34 4.72 68.07
N LYS A 13 -24.98 3.58 68.37
CA LYS A 13 -25.47 3.06 69.65
C LYS A 13 -26.80 3.64 70.15
N ALA A 14 -27.88 2.89 69.98
CA ALA A 14 -28.25 1.85 70.96
C ALA A 14 -29.71 1.41 70.79
N GLU A 15 -29.93 0.18 70.34
CA GLU A 15 -31.03 -0.69 70.77
C GLU A 15 -30.52 -2.12 70.58
N LYS A 16 -30.21 -2.84 71.67
CA LYS A 16 -31.06 -3.87 72.31
C LYS A 16 -31.43 -4.99 71.31
N ALA A 17 -31.32 -6.28 71.55
CA ALA A 17 -30.88 -7.10 72.67
C ALA A 17 -30.73 -8.53 72.11
N SER A 18 -29.95 -9.38 72.78
CA SER A 18 -29.93 -10.85 72.66
C SER A 18 -31.30 -11.47 72.93
N VAL A 19 -31.62 -12.62 72.30
CA VAL A 19 -32.16 -13.87 72.92
C VAL A 19 -32.30 -14.98 71.85
N ASP A 20 -31.68 -16.12 72.16
CA ASP A 20 -31.94 -17.55 71.90
C ASP A 20 -33.07 -18.01 70.94
N ALA A 21 -32.77 -19.01 70.10
CA ALA A 21 -33.30 -20.39 70.18
C ALA A 21 -33.08 -21.20 68.87
N ALA A 22 -32.49 -22.39 69.00
CA ALA A 22 -32.50 -23.51 68.04
C ALA A 22 -33.89 -24.25 68.12
N PRO A 23 -34.20 -25.40 67.45
CA PRO A 23 -33.31 -26.34 66.72
C PRO A 23 -33.92 -27.06 65.47
N GLU A 24 -33.20 -28.10 65.01
CA GLU A 24 -33.67 -29.33 64.32
C GLU A 24 -34.00 -29.32 62.81
N ALA A 25 -33.17 -29.99 62.00
CA ALA A 25 -33.45 -31.34 61.47
C ALA A 25 -32.37 -31.82 60.48
N GLU A 26 -31.58 -32.79 60.93
CA GLU A 26 -30.90 -33.82 60.13
C GLU A 26 -31.95 -34.87 59.64
N PRO A 27 -31.68 -35.84 58.73
CA PRO A 27 -30.44 -36.63 58.69
C PRO A 27 -29.91 -37.11 57.32
N ALA A 28 -28.75 -37.75 57.46
CA ALA A 28 -27.99 -38.58 56.52
C ALA A 28 -28.79 -39.69 55.81
N VAL A 29 -28.17 -40.32 54.81
CA VAL A 29 -27.90 -41.79 54.72
C VAL A 29 -27.31 -42.13 53.34
N ASP A 30 -26.02 -42.50 53.39
CA ASP A 30 -25.45 -43.78 52.99
C ASP A 30 -25.19 -44.16 51.52
N ALA A 31 -24.06 -44.87 51.41
CA ALA A 31 -23.43 -45.44 50.26
C ALA A 31 -24.17 -46.67 49.75
N THR A 32 -24.05 -46.93 48.44
CA THR A 32 -24.04 -48.32 47.97
C THR A 32 -23.21 -48.41 46.69
N GLN A 33 -22.14 -49.20 46.80
CA GLN A 33 -21.47 -49.84 45.68
C GLN A 33 -22.48 -50.63 44.86
N THR A 34 -22.47 -50.46 43.55
CA THR A 34 -22.78 -51.54 42.62
C THR A 34 -21.72 -51.56 41.53
N ASP A 35 -21.03 -52.69 41.54
CA ASP A 35 -20.04 -53.17 40.61
C ASP A 35 -20.77 -53.59 39.33
N ASP A 36 -20.44 -52.98 38.19
CA ASP A 36 -20.84 -53.47 36.87
C ASP A 36 -19.62 -53.40 35.94
N THR A 37 -18.92 -54.52 35.92
CA THR A 37 -17.87 -54.87 34.97
C THR A 37 -18.42 -55.00 33.56
N VAL A 38 -17.94 -54.18 32.62
CA VAL A 38 -18.02 -54.41 31.16
C VAL A 38 -16.64 -54.11 30.54
N PRO A 39 -16.10 -54.98 29.67
CA PRO A 39 -14.67 -55.12 29.48
C PRO A 39 -14.01 -54.07 28.58
N ASP A 40 -12.74 -53.85 28.91
CA ASP A 40 -11.68 -53.09 28.25
C ASP A 40 -11.68 -53.22 26.71
N LYS A 41 -12.07 -52.15 26.02
CA LYS A 41 -11.75 -51.93 24.60
C LYS A 41 -10.50 -51.05 24.53
N ALA A 42 -9.40 -51.69 24.12
CA ALA A 42 -8.14 -51.04 23.80
C ALA A 42 -8.34 -49.78 22.94
N PRO A 43 -7.67 -48.66 23.24
CA PRO A 43 -7.80 -47.46 22.43
C PRO A 43 -7.12 -47.71 21.07
N GLU A 44 -7.93 -47.68 20.01
CA GLU A 44 -7.43 -47.55 18.64
C GLU A 44 -6.51 -46.32 18.58
N LYS A 45 -5.27 -46.55 18.14
CA LYS A 45 -4.29 -45.49 17.87
C LYS A 45 -4.87 -44.53 16.84
N GLU A 46 -5.43 -43.43 17.31
CA GLU A 46 -5.76 -42.27 16.51
C GLU A 46 -4.49 -41.82 15.78
N LYS A 47 -4.46 -42.04 14.46
CA LYS A 47 -3.34 -41.62 13.61
C LYS A 47 -3.23 -40.11 13.71
N ALA A 48 -2.24 -39.65 14.48
CA ALA A 48 -1.86 -38.26 14.60
C ALA A 48 -1.79 -37.61 13.20
N ALA A 49 -2.62 -36.58 13.00
CA ALA A 49 -2.57 -35.73 11.82
C ALA A 49 -1.12 -35.22 11.64
N PRO A 50 -0.61 -35.15 10.41
CA PRO A 50 0.76 -34.71 10.19
C PRO A 50 0.89 -33.27 10.69
N LYS A 51 1.75 -33.08 11.70
CA LYS A 51 2.22 -31.76 12.11
C LYS A 51 2.80 -31.09 10.87
N VAL A 52 2.09 -30.09 10.34
CA VAL A 52 2.62 -29.17 9.35
C VAL A 52 3.76 -28.44 10.05
N GLU A 53 5.00 -28.87 9.80
CA GLU A 53 6.19 -28.14 10.22
C GLU A 53 6.14 -26.77 9.53
N SER A 54 5.68 -25.77 10.27
CA SER A 54 5.82 -24.38 9.86
C SER A 54 7.31 -24.09 9.83
N SER A 55 7.85 -23.94 8.62
CA SER A 55 9.22 -23.50 8.38
C SER A 55 9.42 -22.13 9.03
N GLY A 56 9.91 -22.12 10.27
CA GLY A 56 10.20 -20.91 11.01
C GLY A 56 11.26 -20.07 10.30
N PRO A 57 11.23 -18.73 10.44
CA PRO A 57 12.16 -17.85 9.77
C PRO A 57 13.61 -18.17 10.19
N ARG A 58 14.44 -18.55 9.21
CA ARG A 58 15.85 -18.96 9.39
C ARG A 58 16.79 -17.83 9.83
N SER A 59 16.31 -16.59 9.98
CA SER A 59 17.10 -15.42 10.42
C SER A 59 16.39 -14.62 11.51
N ARG A 60 17.17 -14.01 12.42
CA ARG A 60 16.65 -13.11 13.48
C ARG A 60 15.82 -11.96 12.90
N PHE A 61 16.19 -11.48 11.72
CA PHE A 61 15.46 -10.45 10.98
C PHE A 61 14.09 -10.96 10.49
N GLY A 62 14.03 -12.17 9.94
CA GLY A 62 12.77 -12.81 9.55
C GLY A 62 11.84 -13.08 10.74
N ALA A 63 12.41 -13.44 11.90
CA ALA A 63 11.63 -13.62 13.14
C ALA A 63 11.04 -12.31 13.67
N TRP A 64 11.78 -11.20 13.57
CA TRP A 64 11.26 -9.87 13.93
C TRP A 64 10.19 -9.39 12.93
N LEU A 65 10.43 -9.58 11.64
CA LEU A 65 9.44 -9.36 10.58
C LEU A 65 8.23 -10.30 10.67
N GLY A 66 8.29 -11.38 11.44
CA GLY A 66 7.15 -12.27 11.67
C GLY A 66 6.22 -11.80 12.79
N ARG A 67 6.59 -10.77 13.58
CA ARG A 67 5.77 -10.37 14.72
C ARG A 67 4.48 -9.66 14.26
N PRO A 68 3.34 -9.89 14.94
CA PRO A 68 2.04 -9.37 14.51
C PRO A 68 1.94 -7.85 14.38
N MET A 69 2.67 -7.09 15.20
CA MET A 69 2.61 -5.62 15.21
C MET A 69 3.74 -4.97 14.38
N THR A 70 4.59 -5.74 13.70
CA THR A 70 5.79 -5.17 13.05
C THR A 70 5.43 -4.18 11.95
N SER A 71 4.40 -4.46 11.15
CA SER A 71 3.95 -3.55 10.09
C SER A 71 3.51 -2.19 10.65
N PHE A 72 2.81 -2.18 11.79
CA PHE A 72 2.35 -0.96 12.46
C PHE A 72 3.52 -0.13 13.00
N HIS A 73 4.48 -0.77 13.68
CA HIS A 73 5.65 -0.06 14.20
C HIS A 73 6.55 0.48 13.10
N LEU A 74 6.74 -0.31 12.03
CA LEU A 74 7.56 0.10 10.88
C LEU A 74 6.99 1.35 10.22
N ILE A 75 5.69 1.39 9.93
CA ILE A 75 5.11 2.54 9.22
C ILE A 75 5.17 3.82 10.06
N ILE A 76 4.92 3.72 11.38
CA ILE A 76 5.03 4.85 12.30
C ILE A 76 6.48 5.32 12.42
N ALA A 77 7.43 4.40 12.56
CA ALA A 77 8.86 4.74 12.67
C ALA A 77 9.38 5.42 11.40
N VAL A 78 9.05 4.89 10.21
CA VAL A 78 9.46 5.49 8.94
C VAL A 78 8.83 6.86 8.75
N ALA A 79 7.54 7.01 9.06
CA ALA A 79 6.86 8.30 8.98
C ALA A 79 7.47 9.34 9.93
N ALA A 80 7.81 8.93 11.16
CA ALA A 80 8.50 9.78 12.13
C ALA A 80 9.87 10.21 11.61
N LEU A 81 10.69 9.27 11.12
CA LEU A 81 12.01 9.58 10.55
C LEU A 81 11.93 10.54 9.37
N LEU A 82 11.03 10.29 8.41
CA LEU A 82 10.81 11.18 7.27
C LEU A 82 10.35 12.57 7.72
N THR A 83 9.39 12.65 8.64
CA THR A 83 8.86 13.94 9.12
C THR A 83 9.92 14.73 9.90
N THR A 84 10.69 14.06 10.78
CA THR A 84 11.76 14.70 11.54
C THR A 84 12.88 15.18 10.62
N LEU A 85 13.31 14.36 9.66
CA LEU A 85 14.28 14.77 8.65
C LEU A 85 13.75 15.96 7.84
N GLY A 86 12.49 15.92 7.42
CA GLY A 86 11.82 17.02 6.72
C GLY A 86 11.85 18.33 7.50
N LEU A 87 11.46 18.31 8.78
CA LEU A 87 11.50 19.49 9.63
C LEU A 87 12.92 20.06 9.79
N ILE A 88 13.92 19.19 9.97
CA ILE A 88 15.34 19.61 10.05
C ILE A 88 15.76 20.28 8.74
N MET A 89 15.44 19.69 7.60
CA MET A 89 15.84 20.21 6.29
C MET A 89 15.07 21.48 5.90
N VAL A 90 13.79 21.59 6.25
CA VAL A 90 13.02 22.84 6.06
C VAL A 90 13.60 23.95 6.93
N LEU A 91 13.95 23.68 8.18
CA LEU A 91 14.63 24.66 9.02
C LEU A 91 15.95 25.12 8.38
N SER A 92 16.76 24.17 7.91
CA SER A 92 18.04 24.47 7.25
C SER A 92 17.86 25.29 5.96
N ALA A 93 16.90 24.94 5.11
CA ALA A 93 16.69 25.56 3.80
C ALA A 93 15.92 26.89 3.85
N SER A 94 15.12 27.13 4.90
CA SER A 94 14.24 28.30 5.01
C SER A 94 14.79 29.45 5.84
N GLY A 95 15.80 29.19 6.69
CA GLY A 95 16.31 30.16 7.66
C GLY A 95 16.86 31.46 7.05
N VAL A 96 17.41 31.40 5.83
CA VAL A 96 17.98 32.57 5.14
C VAL A 96 16.90 33.42 4.46
N ARG A 97 15.97 32.80 3.71
CA ARG A 97 14.90 33.49 2.95
C ARG A 97 13.94 34.27 3.86
N SER A 98 13.60 33.70 5.01
CA SER A 98 12.64 34.28 5.96
C SER A 98 13.21 35.50 6.70
N TYR A 99 14.54 35.70 6.68
CA TYR A 99 15.19 36.89 7.23
C TYR A 99 15.06 38.10 6.29
N ASP A 100 15.12 37.89 4.97
CA ASP A 100 15.09 38.96 3.97
C ASP A 100 13.67 39.53 3.74
N ASP A 101 12.62 38.69 3.74
CA ASP A 101 11.25 39.11 3.38
C ASP A 101 10.38 39.56 4.59
N ASP A 102 10.43 38.84 5.71
CA ASP A 102 9.53 39.04 6.88
C ASP A 102 10.28 39.52 8.14
N GLY A 103 11.62 39.69 8.08
CA GLY A 103 12.46 40.07 9.21
C GLY A 103 12.60 39.02 10.33
N SER A 104 12.10 37.80 10.13
CA SER A 104 12.17 36.71 11.10
C SER A 104 12.43 35.38 10.40
N ALA A 105 13.57 34.75 10.71
CA ALA A 105 14.00 33.45 10.16
C ALA A 105 13.03 32.28 10.42
N TRP A 106 11.98 32.49 11.22
CA TRP A 106 11.14 31.43 11.79
C TRP A 106 9.76 31.31 11.17
N VAL A 107 9.35 32.21 10.26
CA VAL A 107 7.96 32.25 9.77
C VAL A 107 7.61 30.99 8.96
N ILE A 108 8.48 30.59 8.02
CA ILE A 108 8.28 29.40 7.19
C ILE A 108 8.33 28.13 8.04
N PHE A 109 9.35 28.00 8.88
CA PHE A 109 9.50 26.86 9.79
C PHE A 109 8.32 26.76 10.77
N GLY A 110 7.91 27.86 11.38
CA GLY A 110 6.77 27.92 12.31
C GLY A 110 5.47 27.46 11.65
N LYS A 111 5.20 27.91 10.41
CA LYS A 111 4.06 27.43 9.62
C LYS A 111 4.18 25.93 9.32
N GLN A 112 5.37 25.43 8.98
CA GLN A 112 5.58 24.00 8.71
C GLN A 112 5.37 23.14 9.97
N VAL A 113 5.84 23.59 11.14
CA VAL A 113 5.59 22.93 12.43
C VAL A 113 4.09 22.92 12.74
N MET A 114 3.40 24.05 12.57
CA MET A 114 1.95 24.14 12.75
C MET A 114 1.21 23.13 11.87
N TRP A 115 1.52 23.06 10.58
CA TRP A 115 0.89 22.09 9.67
C TRP A 115 1.28 20.64 9.97
N THR A 116 2.49 20.40 10.46
CA THR A 116 2.90 19.08 10.95
C THR A 116 2.06 18.67 12.15
N VAL A 117 1.81 19.57 13.10
CA VAL A 117 0.92 19.32 14.25
C VAL A 117 -0.50 19.02 13.79
N VAL A 118 -1.06 19.81 12.86
CA VAL A 118 -2.38 19.55 12.25
C VAL A 118 -2.41 18.17 11.59
N GLY A 119 -1.34 17.79 10.88
CA GLY A 119 -1.18 16.48 10.27
C GLY A 119 -1.10 15.33 11.28
N LEU A 120 -0.39 15.52 12.39
CA LEU A 120 -0.32 14.53 13.48
C LEU A 120 -1.68 14.36 14.16
N ILE A 121 -2.45 15.43 14.34
CA ILE A 121 -3.83 15.37 14.80
C ILE A 121 -4.68 14.57 13.78
N GLY A 122 -4.54 14.86 12.48
CA GLY A 122 -5.22 14.11 11.41
C GLY A 122 -4.85 12.63 11.40
N CYS A 123 -3.56 12.30 11.58
CA CYS A 123 -3.06 10.93 11.72
C CYS A 123 -3.70 10.23 12.93
N TYR A 124 -3.75 10.89 14.08
CA TYR A 124 -4.36 10.36 15.29
C TYR A 124 -5.87 10.14 15.13
N VAL A 125 -6.58 11.07 14.50
CA VAL A 125 -8.00 10.92 14.16
C VAL A 125 -8.21 9.73 13.23
N ALA A 126 -7.40 9.59 12.18
CA ALA A 126 -7.47 8.47 11.25
C ALA A 126 -7.21 7.11 11.94
N LEU A 127 -6.33 7.05 12.93
CA LEU A 127 -6.07 5.85 13.74
C LEU A 127 -7.25 5.44 14.62
N ARG A 128 -8.08 6.40 15.03
CA ARG A 128 -9.28 6.15 15.85
C ARG A 128 -10.55 5.96 15.03
N MET A 129 -10.53 6.38 13.77
CA MET A 129 -11.65 6.26 12.85
C MET A 129 -11.93 4.78 12.52
N SER A 130 -13.19 4.34 12.65
CA SER A 130 -13.57 2.98 12.27
C SER A 130 -13.62 2.83 10.75
N VAL A 131 -13.27 1.63 10.28
CA VAL A 131 -13.30 1.30 8.84
C VAL A 131 -14.71 1.43 8.27
N GLN A 132 -15.74 1.09 9.06
CA GLN A 132 -17.14 1.26 8.65
C GLN A 132 -17.52 2.73 8.47
N PHE A 133 -17.05 3.61 9.37
CA PHE A 133 -17.31 5.05 9.23
C PHE A 133 -16.63 5.60 7.97
N MET A 134 -15.36 5.25 7.75
CA MET A 134 -14.62 5.68 6.55
C MET A 134 -15.32 5.27 5.25
N ARG A 135 -15.90 4.06 5.19
CA ARG A 135 -16.72 3.60 4.06
C ARG A 135 -18.02 4.39 3.91
N ARG A 136 -18.73 4.63 5.02
CA ARG A 136 -20.02 5.34 5.04
C ARG A 136 -19.89 6.76 4.49
N ILE A 137 -18.84 7.47 4.89
CA ILE A 137 -18.64 8.86 4.47
C ILE A 137 -17.90 8.98 3.13
N ALA A 138 -17.45 7.88 2.53
CA ALA A 138 -16.54 7.92 1.39
C ALA A 138 -17.10 8.75 0.22
N PHE A 139 -18.33 8.45 -0.22
CA PHE A 139 -18.98 9.21 -1.31
C PHE A 139 -19.27 10.66 -0.91
N THR A 140 -19.85 10.89 0.27
CA THR A 140 -20.18 12.24 0.75
C THR A 140 -18.94 13.11 0.89
N SER A 141 -17.84 12.56 1.40
CA SER A 141 -16.56 13.27 1.53
C SER A 141 -15.98 13.64 0.17
N PHE A 142 -16.05 12.75 -0.82
CA PHE A 142 -15.60 13.04 -2.17
C PHE A 142 -16.48 14.10 -2.84
N ALA A 143 -17.80 13.96 -2.77
CA ALA A 143 -18.74 14.95 -3.30
C ALA A 143 -18.54 16.33 -2.66
N PHE A 144 -18.32 16.38 -1.35
CA PHE A 144 -17.97 17.61 -0.64
C PHE A 144 -16.68 18.24 -1.18
N THR A 145 -15.63 17.45 -1.42
CA THR A 145 -14.39 17.99 -2.00
C THR A 145 -14.55 18.50 -3.43
N ILE A 146 -15.46 17.91 -4.23
CA ILE A 146 -15.80 18.46 -5.56
C ILE A 146 -16.42 19.85 -5.43
N VAL A 147 -17.32 20.07 -4.47
CA VAL A 147 -17.89 21.40 -4.19
C VAL A 147 -16.78 22.38 -3.80
N LEU A 148 -15.82 21.96 -2.97
CA LEU A 148 -14.67 22.80 -2.62
C LEU A 148 -13.79 23.15 -3.84
N LEU A 149 -13.57 22.21 -4.77
CA LEU A 149 -12.83 22.49 -6.00
C LEU A 149 -13.56 23.47 -6.93
N ILE A 150 -14.89 23.46 -6.96
CA ILE A 150 -15.68 24.44 -7.68
C ILE A 150 -15.57 25.80 -6.99
N LEU A 151 -15.69 25.82 -5.66
CA LEU A 151 -15.68 27.05 -4.87
C LEU A 151 -14.34 27.78 -4.96
N VAL A 152 -13.22 27.05 -4.99
CA VAL A 152 -11.89 27.67 -5.08
C VAL A 152 -11.60 28.30 -6.45
N LEU A 153 -12.34 27.94 -7.50
CA LEU A 153 -12.21 28.58 -8.82
C LEU A 153 -12.85 29.99 -8.84
N VAL A 154 -13.78 30.28 -7.93
CA VAL A 154 -14.51 31.55 -7.90
C VAL A 154 -13.57 32.70 -7.50
N PRO A 155 -13.43 33.75 -8.33
CA PRO A 155 -12.65 34.94 -7.98
C PRO A 155 -13.19 35.55 -6.68
N GLY A 156 -12.28 35.92 -5.77
CA GLY A 156 -12.64 36.48 -4.46
C GLY A 156 -12.78 35.45 -3.34
N ILE A 157 -12.97 34.17 -3.66
CA ILE A 157 -12.95 33.08 -2.67
C ILE A 157 -11.62 32.32 -2.73
N GLY A 158 -11.21 31.91 -3.93
CA GLY A 158 -9.90 31.31 -4.16
C GLY A 158 -8.82 32.37 -4.28
N LYS A 159 -7.70 32.17 -3.59
CA LYS A 159 -6.50 32.99 -3.71
C LYS A 159 -5.60 32.44 -4.82
N GLU A 160 -5.08 33.35 -5.65
CA GLU A 160 -4.04 33.05 -6.64
C GLU A 160 -2.65 33.07 -6.00
N ALA A 161 -1.88 32.03 -6.28
CA ALA A 161 -0.46 31.92 -5.95
C ALA A 161 0.25 31.22 -7.11
N ASN A 162 1.39 31.76 -7.56
CA ASN A 162 2.21 31.19 -8.65
C ASN A 162 1.40 30.87 -9.93
N GLY A 163 0.45 31.73 -10.30
CA GLY A 163 -0.40 31.55 -11.48
C GLY A 163 -1.49 30.47 -11.33
N SER A 164 -1.68 29.90 -10.14
CA SER A 164 -2.73 28.93 -9.82
C SER A 164 -3.70 29.46 -8.78
N ARG A 165 -5.01 29.40 -9.08
CA ARG A 165 -6.09 29.70 -8.11
C ARG A 165 -6.56 28.41 -7.45
N GLY A 166 -5.82 27.98 -6.43
CA GLY A 166 -6.05 26.67 -5.77
C GLY A 166 -6.16 26.72 -4.26
N TRP A 167 -6.12 27.89 -3.63
CA TRP A 167 -5.98 28.02 -2.18
C TRP A 167 -7.12 28.80 -1.53
N PHE A 168 -7.67 28.28 -0.44
CA PHE A 168 -8.45 29.08 0.50
C PHE A 168 -7.54 29.66 1.56
N VAL A 169 -7.59 30.98 1.76
CA VAL A 169 -6.78 31.65 2.77
C VAL A 169 -7.68 32.37 3.76
N VAL A 170 -7.67 31.92 5.01
CA VAL A 170 -8.48 32.47 6.10
C VAL A 170 -7.59 32.69 7.31
N ALA A 171 -7.50 33.94 7.80
CA ALA A 171 -6.75 34.30 9.01
C ALA A 171 -5.31 33.73 9.07
N GLY A 172 -4.59 33.74 7.94
CA GLY A 172 -3.22 33.21 7.84
C GLY A 172 -3.11 31.69 7.60
N PHE A 173 -4.22 30.95 7.63
CA PHE A 173 -4.27 29.53 7.27
C PHE A 173 -4.58 29.37 5.78
N SER A 174 -3.70 28.70 5.05
CA SER A 174 -3.87 28.38 3.63
C SER A 174 -4.23 26.90 3.44
N MET A 175 -5.43 26.60 2.96
CA MET A 175 -5.90 25.24 2.69
C MET A 175 -6.06 24.98 1.20
N GLN A 176 -5.42 23.92 0.67
CA GLN A 176 -5.56 23.50 -0.72
C GLN A 176 -6.61 22.38 -0.84
N PRO A 177 -7.74 22.60 -1.54
CA PRO A 177 -8.81 21.59 -1.63
C PRO A 177 -8.43 20.35 -2.47
N SER A 178 -7.48 20.50 -3.38
CA SER A 178 -6.96 19.40 -4.22
C SER A 178 -6.33 18.29 -3.37
N GLU A 179 -5.64 18.63 -2.28
CA GLU A 179 -5.08 17.66 -1.34
C GLU A 179 -6.16 16.81 -0.66
N LEU A 180 -7.26 17.45 -0.23
CA LEU A 180 -8.41 16.74 0.34
C LEU A 180 -9.13 15.90 -0.71
N THR A 181 -9.27 16.42 -1.93
CA THR A 181 -9.93 15.71 -3.04
C THR A 181 -9.22 14.41 -3.36
N LYS A 182 -7.88 14.44 -3.46
CA LYS A 182 -7.06 13.25 -3.69
C LYS A 182 -7.28 12.18 -2.62
N MET A 183 -7.28 12.58 -1.35
CA MET A 183 -7.53 11.67 -0.23
C MET A 183 -8.95 11.10 -0.27
N ALA A 184 -9.96 11.95 -0.47
CA ALA A 184 -11.36 11.53 -0.55
C ALA A 184 -11.60 10.60 -1.76
N PHE A 185 -10.98 10.90 -2.91
CA PHE A 185 -11.04 10.07 -4.11
C PHE A 185 -10.38 8.70 -3.90
N ALA A 186 -9.23 8.63 -3.22
CA ALA A 186 -8.60 7.36 -2.88
C ALA A 186 -9.50 6.50 -1.98
N ILE A 187 -10.11 7.10 -0.94
CA ILE A 187 -11.04 6.42 -0.03
C ILE A 187 -12.30 5.96 -0.78
N TRP A 188 -12.95 6.87 -1.52
CA TRP A 188 -14.16 6.55 -2.27
C TRP A 188 -13.92 5.53 -3.37
N GLY A 189 -12.87 5.69 -4.17
CA GLY A 189 -12.50 4.77 -5.23
C GLY A 189 -12.18 3.37 -4.70
N ALA A 190 -11.41 3.27 -3.61
CA ALA A 190 -11.16 1.99 -2.96
C ALA A 190 -12.46 1.35 -2.43
N HIS A 191 -13.37 2.14 -1.86
CA HIS A 191 -14.65 1.65 -1.36
C HIS A 191 -15.55 1.13 -2.49
N LEU A 192 -15.71 1.92 -3.55
CA LEU A 192 -16.48 1.60 -4.74
C LEU A 192 -15.97 0.31 -5.39
N LEU A 193 -14.66 0.22 -5.64
CA LEU A 193 -14.06 -0.95 -6.29
C LEU A 193 -14.14 -2.19 -5.40
N ALA A 194 -13.96 -2.06 -4.09
CA ALA A 194 -14.13 -3.16 -3.15
C ALA A 194 -15.58 -3.67 -3.14
N ALA A 195 -16.56 -2.78 -3.04
CA ALA A 195 -17.98 -3.13 -3.01
C ALA A 195 -18.45 -3.78 -4.33
N ARG A 196 -18.14 -3.17 -5.47
CA ARG A 196 -18.56 -3.66 -6.79
C ARG A 196 -17.88 -4.99 -7.18
N ARG A 197 -16.63 -5.20 -6.77
CA ARG A 197 -15.96 -6.49 -6.94
C ARG A 197 -16.65 -7.61 -6.14
N MET A 198 -17.18 -7.29 -4.95
CA MET A 198 -17.96 -8.24 -4.18
C MET A 198 -19.26 -8.63 -4.91
N GLU A 199 -19.91 -7.68 -5.58
CA GLU A 199 -21.14 -7.86 -6.36
C GLU A 199 -20.97 -8.61 -7.69
N ARG A 200 -19.73 -8.96 -8.11
CA ARG A 200 -19.40 -9.46 -9.48
C ARG A 200 -19.73 -8.46 -10.60
N ALA A 201 -19.67 -7.18 -10.28
CA ALA A 201 -19.86 -6.15 -11.29
C ALA A 201 -18.89 -6.37 -12.46
N SER A 202 -19.38 -6.19 -13.68
CA SER A 202 -18.51 -6.22 -14.86
C SER A 202 -17.44 -5.13 -14.75
N LEU A 203 -16.31 -5.29 -15.45
CA LEU A 203 -15.28 -4.24 -15.50
C LEU A 203 -15.88 -2.88 -15.91
N ARG A 204 -16.87 -2.90 -16.80
CA ARG A 204 -17.59 -1.72 -17.23
C ARG A 204 -18.38 -1.08 -16.08
N GLU A 205 -19.12 -1.84 -15.30
CA GLU A 205 -19.87 -1.34 -14.13
C GLU A 205 -18.98 -0.77 -13.03
N MET A 206 -17.73 -1.24 -12.92
CA MET A 206 -16.75 -0.67 -11.99
C MET A 206 -16.13 0.62 -12.54
N LEU A 207 -15.93 0.73 -13.86
CA LEU A 207 -15.35 1.91 -14.51
C LEU A 207 -16.34 3.06 -14.70
N ILE A 208 -17.61 2.76 -15.01
CA ILE A 208 -18.67 3.77 -15.25
C ILE A 208 -18.80 4.78 -14.11
N PRO A 209 -18.77 4.40 -12.82
CA PRO A 209 -18.77 5.40 -11.75
C PRO A 209 -17.40 6.02 -11.51
N LEU A 210 -16.31 5.23 -11.56
CA LEU A 210 -14.98 5.69 -11.17
C LEU A 210 -14.38 6.70 -12.16
N VAL A 211 -14.42 6.40 -13.46
CA VAL A 211 -13.74 7.20 -14.49
C VAL A 211 -14.37 8.58 -14.65
N PRO A 212 -15.70 8.74 -14.77
CA PRO A 212 -16.33 10.07 -14.82
C PRO A 212 -16.06 10.90 -13.57
N ALA A 213 -16.11 10.29 -12.38
CA ALA A 213 -15.76 10.98 -11.14
C ALA A 213 -14.31 11.48 -11.15
N ALA A 214 -13.39 10.67 -11.64
CA ALA A 214 -11.99 11.06 -11.82
C ALA A 214 -11.84 12.19 -12.84
N ILE A 215 -12.54 12.11 -13.98
CA ILE A 215 -12.54 13.14 -15.02
C ILE A 215 -13.06 14.46 -14.47
N VAL A 216 -14.16 14.46 -13.72
CA VAL A 216 -14.70 15.69 -13.10
C VAL A 216 -13.66 16.32 -12.17
N ALA A 217 -13.07 15.53 -11.26
CA ALA A 217 -12.05 16.04 -10.35
C ALA A 217 -10.79 16.54 -11.10
N LEU A 218 -10.31 15.79 -12.10
CA LEU A 218 -9.17 16.17 -12.93
C LEU A 218 -9.44 17.47 -13.67
N THR A 219 -10.59 17.59 -14.35
CA THR A 219 -10.98 18.80 -15.07
C THR A 219 -11.00 20.02 -14.15
N LEU A 220 -11.59 19.90 -12.96
CA LEU A 220 -11.62 21.00 -12.01
C LEU A 220 -10.23 21.42 -11.52
N ILE A 221 -9.31 20.47 -11.30
CA ILE A 221 -7.92 20.78 -10.91
C ILE A 221 -7.15 21.40 -12.08
N VAL A 222 -7.38 20.91 -13.30
CA VAL A 222 -6.77 21.46 -14.51
C VAL A 222 -7.22 22.90 -14.76
N LEU A 223 -8.49 23.21 -14.44
CA LEU A 223 -9.02 24.56 -14.45
C LEU A 223 -8.44 25.47 -13.35
N GLN A 224 -7.74 24.92 -12.35
CA GLN A 224 -6.98 25.66 -11.31
C GLN A 224 -5.52 25.91 -11.71
N PRO A 225 -5.22 25.92 -13.01
CA PRO A 225 -3.85 25.84 -13.50
C PRO A 225 -2.80 24.92 -12.79
N ASP A 226 -3.16 23.81 -12.11
CA ASP A 226 -2.23 23.04 -11.25
C ASP A 226 -1.84 21.65 -11.79
N LEU A 227 -0.68 21.56 -12.48
CA LEU A 227 -0.19 20.32 -13.10
C LEU A 227 0.19 19.25 -12.06
N GLY A 228 0.84 19.64 -10.96
CA GLY A 228 1.33 18.70 -9.96
C GLY A 228 0.17 17.93 -9.34
N GLN A 229 -0.90 18.65 -8.97
CA GLN A 229 -2.10 18.04 -8.40
C GLN A 229 -2.84 17.16 -9.41
N THR A 230 -2.89 17.56 -10.69
CA THR A 230 -3.45 16.71 -11.77
C THR A 230 -2.71 15.38 -11.89
N VAL A 231 -1.37 15.42 -11.98
CA VAL A 231 -0.54 14.20 -12.09
C VAL A 231 -0.71 13.33 -10.85
N SER A 232 -0.72 13.95 -9.67
CA SER A 232 -0.93 13.26 -8.40
C SER A 232 -2.28 12.53 -8.32
N LEU A 233 -3.37 13.14 -8.78
CA LEU A 233 -4.68 12.49 -8.86
C LEU A 233 -4.69 11.38 -9.91
N GLY A 234 -3.98 11.57 -11.04
CA GLY A 234 -3.76 10.54 -12.05
C GLY A 234 -3.07 9.30 -11.49
N ILE A 235 -2.03 9.46 -10.66
CA ILE A 235 -1.34 8.34 -9.98
C ILE A 235 -2.32 7.57 -9.08
N ILE A 236 -3.20 8.26 -8.35
CA ILE A 236 -4.22 7.61 -7.51
C ILE A 236 -5.19 6.79 -8.38
N LEU A 237 -5.70 7.37 -9.48
CA LEU A 237 -6.58 6.67 -10.42
C LEU A 237 -5.89 5.41 -10.97
N LEU A 238 -4.65 5.54 -11.44
CA LEU A 238 -3.87 4.43 -11.98
C LEU A 238 -3.59 3.37 -10.92
N GLY A 239 -3.30 3.77 -9.68
CA GLY A 239 -3.13 2.85 -8.54
C GLY A 239 -4.39 2.05 -8.25
N LEU A 240 -5.54 2.71 -8.20
CA LEU A 240 -6.83 2.05 -8.00
C LEU A 240 -7.11 1.02 -9.11
N LEU A 241 -6.90 1.39 -10.37
CA LEU A 241 -7.11 0.51 -11.51
C LEU A 241 -6.13 -0.68 -11.51
N TRP A 242 -4.86 -0.43 -11.24
CA TRP A 242 -3.84 -1.46 -11.19
C TRP A 242 -4.11 -2.48 -10.08
N TYR A 243 -4.29 -2.02 -8.85
CA TYR A 243 -4.47 -2.91 -7.69
C TYR A 243 -5.84 -3.58 -7.64
N ALA A 244 -6.86 -3.01 -8.29
CA ALA A 244 -8.13 -3.70 -8.48
C ALA A 244 -8.05 -4.84 -9.52
N GLY A 245 -7.00 -4.89 -10.33
CA GLY A 245 -6.75 -5.95 -11.30
C GLY A 245 -7.47 -5.73 -12.63
N PHE A 246 -7.64 -4.47 -13.05
CA PHE A 246 -8.17 -4.16 -14.38
C PHE A 246 -7.20 -4.62 -15.49
N PRO A 247 -7.71 -4.95 -16.69
CA PRO A 247 -6.87 -5.40 -17.79
C PRO A 247 -5.88 -4.31 -18.19
N LEU A 248 -4.67 -4.73 -18.58
CA LEU A 248 -3.57 -3.82 -18.95
C LEU A 248 -3.98 -2.78 -20.01
N ARG A 249 -4.89 -3.12 -20.92
CA ARG A 249 -5.43 -2.19 -21.92
C ARG A 249 -6.11 -0.97 -21.30
N VAL A 250 -6.94 -1.16 -20.26
CA VAL A 250 -7.61 -0.06 -19.56
C VAL A 250 -6.56 0.81 -18.87
N PHE A 251 -5.62 0.19 -18.16
CA PHE A 251 -4.51 0.90 -17.53
C PHE A 251 -3.70 1.75 -18.53
N LEU A 252 -3.27 1.15 -19.65
CA LEU A 252 -2.52 1.85 -20.70
C LEU A 252 -3.35 2.97 -21.35
N SER A 253 -4.65 2.77 -21.57
CA SER A 253 -5.53 3.81 -22.11
C SER A 253 -5.71 4.99 -21.15
N SER A 254 -5.87 4.72 -19.85
CA SER A 254 -5.96 5.77 -18.82
C SER A 254 -4.62 6.48 -18.64
N LEU A 255 -3.50 5.75 -18.72
CA LEU A 255 -2.16 6.31 -18.66
C LEU A 255 -1.91 7.24 -19.87
N ALA A 256 -2.25 6.79 -21.08
CA ALA A 256 -2.18 7.61 -22.28
C ALA A 256 -3.04 8.86 -22.16
N LEU A 257 -4.26 8.76 -21.62
CA LEU A 257 -5.13 9.92 -21.40
C LEU A 257 -4.50 10.94 -20.43
N VAL A 258 -3.90 10.47 -19.34
CA VAL A 258 -3.19 11.34 -18.38
C VAL A 258 -1.99 12.03 -19.03
N PHE A 259 -1.20 11.31 -19.83
CA PHE A 259 -0.07 11.90 -20.56
C PHE A 259 -0.51 12.87 -21.66
N VAL A 260 -1.58 12.57 -22.38
CA VAL A 260 -2.14 13.47 -23.40
C VAL A 260 -2.69 14.74 -22.75
N ALA A 261 -3.48 14.61 -21.67
CA ALA A 261 -3.96 15.77 -20.92
C ALA A 261 -2.80 16.59 -20.34
N GLY A 262 -1.81 15.93 -19.74
CA GLY A 262 -0.60 16.57 -19.23
C GLY A 262 0.21 17.25 -20.33
N GLY A 263 0.33 16.63 -21.50
CA GLY A 263 1.03 17.16 -22.67
C GLY A 263 0.33 18.37 -23.29
N ILE A 264 -1.00 18.32 -23.43
CA ILE A 264 -1.79 19.46 -23.90
C ILE A 264 -1.63 20.65 -22.94
N LEU A 265 -1.69 20.40 -21.62
CA LEU A 265 -1.49 21.43 -20.61
C LEU A 265 -0.05 21.94 -20.52
N ALA A 266 0.92 21.07 -20.85
CA ALA A 266 2.31 21.44 -20.95
C ALA A 266 2.59 22.31 -22.18
N VAL A 267 1.83 22.17 -23.28
CA VAL A 267 2.06 22.95 -24.51
C VAL A 267 1.13 24.18 -24.60
N SER A 268 0.06 24.23 -23.80
CA SER A 268 -0.79 25.42 -23.71
C SER A 268 0.00 26.62 -23.18
N ALA A 269 -0.11 27.75 -23.88
CA ALA A 269 0.68 28.95 -23.62
C ALA A 269 0.64 29.39 -22.15
N GLY A 270 1.79 29.84 -21.65
CA GLY A 270 1.99 30.33 -20.29
C GLY A 270 3.04 29.52 -19.52
N TYR A 271 3.11 29.78 -18.22
CA TYR A 271 4.16 29.29 -17.29
C TYR A 271 4.47 27.79 -17.38
N ARG A 272 3.48 26.94 -17.68
CA ARG A 272 3.70 25.47 -17.82
C ARG A 272 4.48 25.10 -19.07
N SER A 273 4.24 25.81 -20.18
CA SER A 273 4.96 25.61 -21.43
C SER A 273 6.39 26.08 -21.36
N ASP A 274 6.65 27.11 -20.57
CA ASP A 274 8.00 27.62 -20.35
C ASP A 274 8.85 26.59 -19.57
N ARG A 275 8.27 25.90 -18.58
CA ARG A 275 8.96 24.81 -17.84
C ARG A 275 9.30 23.58 -18.68
N VAL A 276 8.49 23.25 -19.69
CA VAL A 276 8.78 22.12 -20.58
C VAL A 276 9.76 22.52 -21.67
N ARG A 277 9.64 23.73 -22.21
CA ARG A 277 10.60 24.29 -23.17
C ARG A 277 11.99 24.45 -22.55
N SER A 278 12.08 24.97 -21.33
CA SER A 278 13.35 25.08 -20.61
C SER A 278 13.95 23.72 -20.23
N TRP A 279 13.13 22.69 -20.02
CA TRP A 279 13.64 21.34 -19.80
C TRP A 279 14.23 20.73 -21.09
N LEU A 280 13.57 20.93 -22.23
CA LEU A 280 14.04 20.45 -23.53
C LEU A 280 15.27 21.23 -24.03
N ASN A 281 15.25 22.56 -23.85
CA ASN A 281 16.33 23.48 -24.19
C ASN A 281 16.74 24.33 -22.97
N PRO A 282 17.59 23.79 -22.08
CA PRO A 282 18.00 24.50 -20.86
C PRO A 282 18.80 25.79 -21.09
N GLU A 283 19.34 25.98 -22.30
CA GLU A 283 20.15 27.15 -22.64
C GLU A 283 19.30 28.37 -23.05
N ASP A 284 18.04 28.14 -23.43
CA ASP A 284 17.13 29.19 -23.91
C ASP A 284 16.42 29.95 -22.76
N ASP A 285 16.49 29.45 -21.52
CA ASP A 285 15.91 30.07 -20.31
C ASP A 285 16.94 30.14 -19.17
N PRO A 286 17.91 31.07 -19.24
CA PRO A 286 18.96 31.17 -18.25
C PRO A 286 18.53 31.79 -16.91
N MET A 287 17.32 32.37 -16.80
CA MET A 287 16.89 33.17 -15.64
C MET A 287 15.68 32.64 -14.87
N ASP A 288 14.91 31.67 -15.38
CA ASP A 288 13.72 31.16 -14.68
C ASP A 288 13.79 29.65 -14.35
N SER A 289 13.09 28.82 -15.10
CA SER A 289 12.91 27.40 -14.75
C SER A 289 14.12 26.53 -15.09
N GLY A 290 14.81 26.86 -16.19
CA GLY A 290 16.10 26.26 -16.56
C GLY A 290 17.22 26.64 -15.58
N TYR A 291 17.14 27.82 -14.97
CA TYR A 291 18.05 28.23 -13.89
C TYR A 291 17.90 27.32 -12.66
N GLN A 292 16.68 27.15 -12.15
CA GLN A 292 16.42 26.33 -10.96
C GLN A 292 16.90 24.88 -11.13
N ALA A 293 16.63 24.27 -12.29
CA ALA A 293 17.06 22.90 -12.57
C ALA A 293 18.60 22.75 -12.66
N ARG A 294 19.30 23.75 -13.22
CA ARG A 294 20.79 23.75 -13.25
C ARG A 294 21.36 23.93 -11.85
N GLN A 295 20.82 24.85 -11.07
CA GLN A 295 21.28 25.10 -9.71
C GLN A 295 21.08 23.91 -8.78
N ALA A 296 19.97 23.18 -8.94
CA ALA A 296 19.75 21.93 -8.24
C ALA A 296 20.86 20.90 -8.54
N LYS A 297 21.28 20.78 -9.80
CA LYS A 297 22.39 19.87 -10.19
C LYS A 297 23.73 20.32 -9.61
N TYR A 298 24.02 21.62 -9.58
CA TYR A 298 25.26 22.12 -8.97
C TYR A 298 25.28 21.89 -7.46
N ALA A 299 24.17 22.11 -6.76
CA ALA A 299 24.06 21.81 -5.33
C ALA A 299 24.32 20.31 -5.05
N LEU A 300 23.72 19.42 -5.85
CA LEU A 300 23.97 17.99 -5.76
C LEU A 300 25.44 17.62 -6.04
N ALA A 301 26.09 18.31 -6.97
CA ALA A 301 27.49 18.08 -7.29
C ALA A 301 28.44 18.55 -6.17
N HIS A 302 28.13 19.68 -5.53
CA HIS A 302 28.94 20.23 -4.43
C HIS A 302 28.96 19.32 -3.22
N GLY A 303 27.83 18.73 -2.83
CA GLY A 303 27.76 17.89 -1.63
C GLY A 303 28.60 16.61 -1.68
N GLY A 304 29.11 16.19 -2.85
CA GLY A 304 29.98 15.01 -2.96
C GLY A 304 29.40 13.76 -2.29
N ILE A 305 30.24 12.98 -1.61
CA ILE A 305 29.79 11.73 -0.95
C ILE A 305 29.18 11.98 0.43
N PHE A 306 29.79 12.87 1.22
CA PHE A 306 29.50 13.06 2.65
C PHE A 306 28.67 14.32 2.97
N GLY A 307 28.53 15.23 2.01
CA GLY A 307 27.89 16.52 2.20
C GLY A 307 28.85 17.56 2.76
N ASP A 308 28.45 18.82 2.64
CA ASP A 308 29.15 19.96 3.24
C ASP A 308 28.87 20.10 4.74
N GLY A 309 27.91 19.33 5.25
CA GLY A 309 27.44 19.36 6.63
C GLY A 309 26.08 20.03 6.78
N LEU A 310 25.30 19.55 7.75
CA LEU A 310 23.98 20.09 8.07
C LEU A 310 24.07 21.59 8.37
N GLY A 311 23.27 22.38 7.66
CA GLY A 311 23.25 23.81 7.87
C GLY A 311 24.38 24.59 7.17
N GLN A 312 25.30 23.93 6.46
CA GLN A 312 26.46 24.58 5.82
C GLN A 312 26.31 24.78 4.30
N GLY A 313 25.23 24.27 3.69
CA GLY A 313 25.02 24.38 2.25
C GLY A 313 24.95 25.84 1.78
N VAL A 314 25.53 26.13 0.61
CA VAL A 314 25.56 27.48 0.04
C VAL A 314 24.33 27.74 -0.86
N ALA A 315 23.69 26.70 -1.40
CA ALA A 315 22.58 26.87 -2.34
C ALA A 315 21.33 27.55 -1.74
N LYS A 316 21.19 27.53 -0.41
CA LYS A 316 20.10 28.18 0.33
C LYS A 316 20.18 29.70 0.44
N TRP A 317 21.33 30.32 0.10
CA TRP A 317 21.54 31.77 0.13
C TRP A 317 21.00 32.46 -1.12
N ASN A 318 19.72 32.22 -1.44
CA ASN A 318 19.04 32.72 -2.65
C ASN A 318 19.63 32.24 -4.00
N TYR A 319 20.58 31.29 -3.97
CA TYR A 319 21.16 30.70 -5.18
C TYR A 319 20.18 29.72 -5.86
N LEU A 320 19.36 29.00 -5.08
CA LEU A 320 18.31 28.11 -5.54
C LEU A 320 16.91 28.60 -5.13
N PRO A 321 16.13 29.21 -6.05
CA PRO A 321 14.76 29.63 -5.78
C PRO A 321 13.88 28.45 -5.33
N ASN A 322 12.95 28.70 -4.39
CA ASN A 322 12.01 27.70 -3.87
C ASN A 322 12.66 26.42 -3.29
N ALA A 323 13.92 26.50 -2.83
CA ALA A 323 14.67 25.37 -2.27
C ALA A 323 13.96 24.65 -1.10
N HIS A 324 13.21 25.36 -0.27
CA HIS A 324 12.50 24.77 0.86
C HIS A 324 11.22 23.98 0.45
N ASN A 325 10.67 24.24 -0.74
CA ASN A 325 9.47 23.59 -1.26
C ASN A 325 9.84 22.51 -2.28
N ASP A 326 10.21 22.91 -3.49
CA ASP A 326 10.23 22.01 -4.65
C ASP A 326 11.62 21.35 -4.82
N PHE A 327 12.69 22.05 -4.44
CA PHE A 327 14.07 21.58 -4.63
C PHE A 327 14.78 21.15 -3.34
N ILE A 328 14.03 20.78 -2.29
CA ILE A 328 14.64 20.42 -1.00
C ILE A 328 15.56 19.19 -1.10
N PHE A 329 15.31 18.30 -2.06
CA PHE A 329 16.18 17.16 -2.33
C PHE A 329 17.58 17.58 -2.77
N ALA A 330 17.72 18.71 -3.48
CA ALA A 330 19.02 19.25 -3.85
C ALA A 330 19.80 19.72 -2.61
N ILE A 331 19.13 20.41 -1.68
CA ILE A 331 19.73 20.84 -0.40
C ILE A 331 20.12 19.63 0.45
N ILE A 332 19.31 18.56 0.44
CA ILE A 332 19.66 17.31 1.12
C ILE A 332 20.93 16.71 0.53
N GLY A 333 21.05 16.66 -0.79
CA GLY A 333 22.26 16.15 -1.43
C GLY A 333 23.48 17.04 -1.25
N GLU A 334 23.31 18.36 -1.13
CA GLU A 334 24.39 19.30 -0.80
C GLU A 334 24.86 19.12 0.65
N GLU A 335 23.94 19.16 1.63
CA GLU A 335 24.30 19.18 3.06
C GLU A 335 24.65 17.79 3.61
N LEU A 336 24.02 16.73 3.11
CA LEU A 336 24.21 15.35 3.57
C LEU A 336 24.93 14.45 2.55
N GLY A 337 25.24 14.98 1.37
CA GLY A 337 25.93 14.24 0.32
C GLY A 337 25.11 13.12 -0.30
N LEU A 338 25.80 12.30 -1.09
CA LEU A 338 25.26 11.07 -1.65
C LEU A 338 24.71 10.12 -0.57
N ILE A 339 25.36 10.04 0.59
CA ILE A 339 24.92 9.15 1.69
C ILE A 339 23.54 9.58 2.20
N GLY A 340 23.34 10.87 2.44
CA GLY A 340 22.04 11.40 2.84
C GLY A 340 20.96 11.18 1.79
N ALA A 341 21.28 11.45 0.52
CA ALA A 341 20.36 11.22 -0.60
C ALA A 341 19.95 9.74 -0.71
N VAL A 342 20.91 8.82 -0.69
CA VAL A 342 20.64 7.36 -0.72
C VAL A 342 19.89 6.91 0.53
N GLY A 343 20.24 7.44 1.70
CA GLY A 343 19.52 7.17 2.96
C GLY A 343 18.04 7.56 2.88
N LEU A 344 17.74 8.73 2.32
CA LEU A 344 16.38 9.19 2.08
C LEU A 344 15.62 8.30 1.09
N LEU A 345 16.27 7.90 -0.03
CA LEU A 345 15.71 6.91 -0.94
C LEU A 345 15.44 5.58 -0.23
N GLY A 346 16.32 5.16 0.67
CA GLY A 346 16.16 4.00 1.53
C GLY A 346 14.94 4.10 2.45
N LEU A 347 14.67 5.28 3.04
CA LEU A 347 13.48 5.53 3.85
C LEU A 347 12.20 5.43 3.02
N PHE A 348 12.15 6.02 1.82
CA PHE A 348 11.02 5.83 0.90
C PHE A 348 10.88 4.39 0.43
N GLY A 349 11.99 3.67 0.21
CA GLY A 349 12.00 2.24 -0.08
C GLY A 349 11.43 1.39 1.07
N LEU A 350 11.76 1.74 2.32
CA LEU A 350 11.21 1.09 3.50
C LEU A 350 9.73 1.43 3.71
N PHE A 351 9.31 2.66 3.40
CA PHE A 351 7.90 3.07 3.34
C PHE A 351 7.15 2.21 2.31
N ALA A 352 7.69 2.09 1.10
CA ALA A 352 7.13 1.28 0.02
C ALA A 352 6.97 -0.18 0.43
N TYR A 353 8.04 -0.77 0.96
CA TYR A 353 8.04 -2.15 1.44
C TYR A 353 6.96 -2.35 2.50
N THR A 354 6.89 -1.46 3.50
CA THR A 354 5.96 -1.57 4.62
C THR A 354 4.50 -1.39 4.18
N GLY A 355 4.21 -0.36 3.37
CA GLY A 355 2.87 -0.13 2.83
C GLY A 355 2.38 -1.29 1.97
N MET A 356 3.22 -1.82 1.07
CA MET A 356 2.86 -2.98 0.25
C MET A 356 2.73 -4.26 1.06
N ARG A 357 3.53 -4.42 2.12
CA ARG A 357 3.40 -5.52 3.06
C ARG A 357 2.05 -5.47 3.80
N ILE A 358 1.63 -4.30 4.28
CA ILE A 358 0.32 -4.10 4.92
C ILE A 358 -0.81 -4.43 3.94
N ALA A 359 -0.74 -3.92 2.71
CA ALA A 359 -1.74 -4.20 1.69
C ALA A 359 -1.87 -5.71 1.41
N ARG A 360 -0.75 -6.43 1.27
CA ARG A 360 -0.77 -7.88 1.01
C ARG A 360 -1.32 -8.69 2.17
N ARG A 361 -1.12 -8.24 3.41
CA ARG A 361 -1.59 -8.91 4.63
C ARG A 361 -3.02 -8.52 5.04
N SER A 362 -3.57 -7.47 4.43
CA SER A 362 -4.93 -7.01 4.71
C SER A 362 -5.97 -8.00 4.17
N ALA A 363 -6.81 -8.51 5.08
CA ALA A 363 -7.94 -9.38 4.72
C ALA A 363 -9.10 -8.59 4.08
N ASP A 364 -9.32 -7.35 4.52
CA ASP A 364 -10.34 -6.47 3.95
C ASP A 364 -9.91 -5.95 2.56
N PRO A 365 -10.67 -6.24 1.47
CA PRO A 365 -10.38 -5.75 0.13
C PRO A 365 -10.29 -4.22 0.02
N PHE A 366 -11.07 -3.48 0.81
CA PHE A 366 -11.06 -2.02 0.83
C PHE A 366 -9.74 -1.48 1.40
N LEU A 367 -9.33 -1.97 2.58
CA LEU A 367 -8.07 -1.57 3.20
C LEU A 367 -6.89 -1.96 2.32
N ARG A 368 -6.93 -3.15 1.70
CA ARG A 368 -5.91 -3.58 0.73
C ARG A 368 -5.77 -2.61 -0.44
N LEU A 369 -6.87 -2.24 -1.09
CA LEU A 369 -6.85 -1.31 -2.23
C LEU A 369 -6.41 0.09 -1.80
N LEU A 370 -6.97 0.58 -0.70
CA LEU A 370 -6.66 1.92 -0.18
C LEU A 370 -5.18 2.04 0.18
N THR A 371 -4.65 1.12 0.98
CA THR A 371 -3.24 1.13 1.40
C THR A 371 -2.28 0.98 0.23
N ALA A 372 -2.56 0.09 -0.72
CA ALA A 372 -1.70 -0.07 -1.90
C ALA A 372 -1.69 1.20 -2.77
N THR A 373 -2.86 1.82 -2.95
CA THR A 373 -3.01 3.05 -3.74
C THR A 373 -2.36 4.25 -3.08
N THR A 374 -2.59 4.48 -1.78
CA THR A 374 -1.96 5.60 -1.06
C THR A 374 -0.45 5.43 -0.94
N THR A 375 0.03 4.19 -0.78
CA THR A 375 1.48 3.90 -0.84
C THR A 375 2.05 4.27 -2.21
N LEU A 376 1.39 3.85 -3.31
CA LEU A 376 1.82 4.22 -4.66
C LEU A 376 1.77 5.74 -4.89
N TRP A 377 0.75 6.41 -4.37
CA TRP A 377 0.61 7.86 -4.49
C TRP A 377 1.80 8.60 -3.86
N VAL A 378 2.13 8.32 -2.59
CA VAL A 378 3.27 8.94 -1.90
C VAL A 378 4.58 8.67 -2.65
N LEU A 379 4.80 7.43 -3.09
CA LEU A 379 6.00 7.06 -3.84
C LEU A 379 6.06 7.72 -5.22
N GLY A 380 4.93 7.82 -5.91
CA GLY A 380 4.85 8.46 -7.22
C GLY A 380 5.19 9.94 -7.14
N GLN A 381 4.71 10.65 -6.11
CA GLN A 381 5.10 12.03 -5.86
C GLN A 381 6.60 12.15 -5.54
N ALA A 382 7.13 11.29 -4.67
CA ALA A 382 8.55 11.30 -4.35
C ALA A 382 9.43 11.01 -5.57
N PHE A 383 9.04 10.03 -6.39
CA PHE A 383 9.72 9.68 -7.64
C PHE A 383 9.74 10.87 -8.62
N ILE A 384 8.60 11.54 -8.81
CA ILE A 384 8.53 12.70 -9.71
C ILE A 384 9.38 13.85 -9.17
N ASN A 385 9.26 14.16 -7.88
CA ASN A 385 10.04 15.23 -7.24
C ASN A 385 11.54 15.01 -7.43
N ILE A 386 12.04 13.86 -6.97
CA ILE A 386 13.46 13.50 -7.08
C ILE A 386 13.87 13.48 -8.56
N GLY A 387 13.03 12.93 -9.43
CA GLY A 387 13.27 12.83 -10.87
C GLY A 387 13.51 14.18 -11.55
N TYR A 388 12.73 15.22 -11.23
CA TYR A 388 13.00 16.54 -11.81
C TYR A 388 14.18 17.26 -11.16
N VAL A 389 14.43 17.03 -9.87
CA VAL A 389 15.59 17.64 -9.17
C VAL A 389 16.92 17.15 -9.75
N ILE A 390 17.01 15.86 -10.11
CA ILE A 390 18.20 15.31 -10.79
C ILE A 390 18.17 15.52 -12.31
N GLY A 391 17.09 16.10 -12.85
CA GLY A 391 16.93 16.46 -14.26
C GLY A 391 16.46 15.34 -15.20
N LEU A 392 15.93 14.23 -14.70
CA LEU A 392 15.30 13.18 -15.51
C LEU A 392 13.88 13.53 -15.98
N LEU A 393 13.20 14.45 -15.29
CA LEU A 393 11.83 14.88 -15.57
C LEU A 393 11.75 16.42 -15.62
N PRO A 394 10.73 17.00 -16.29
CA PRO A 394 10.50 18.44 -16.24
C PRO A 394 10.02 18.88 -14.84
N VAL A 395 10.28 20.14 -14.48
CA VAL A 395 9.95 20.69 -13.16
C VAL A 395 8.42 20.79 -12.98
N THR A 396 7.84 19.88 -12.20
CA THR A 396 6.38 19.79 -12.02
C THR A 396 5.83 20.62 -10.86
N GLY A 397 6.68 21.09 -9.94
CA GLY A 397 6.26 21.81 -8.72
C GLY A 397 5.58 20.92 -7.67
N LEU A 398 5.75 19.59 -7.78
CA LEU A 398 5.32 18.66 -6.75
C LEU A 398 6.30 18.67 -5.58
N GLN A 399 5.78 18.80 -4.36
CA GLN A 399 6.56 18.72 -3.13
C GLN A 399 6.99 17.28 -2.83
N LEU A 400 8.14 17.11 -2.19
CA LEU A 400 8.60 15.83 -1.68
C LEU A 400 7.81 15.49 -0.40
N PRO A 401 7.03 14.39 -0.38
CA PRO A 401 6.13 14.10 0.74
C PRO A 401 6.86 14.01 2.09
N LEU A 402 6.30 14.66 3.12
CA LEU A 402 6.86 14.81 4.49
C LEU A 402 8.18 15.57 4.63
N ILE A 403 8.93 15.77 3.54
CA ILE A 403 10.24 16.39 3.56
C ILE A 403 10.14 17.88 3.23
N SER A 404 9.53 18.21 2.10
CA SER A 404 9.35 19.58 1.62
C SER A 404 8.40 20.39 2.48
N ALA A 405 8.61 21.71 2.53
CA ALA A 405 7.60 22.63 3.03
C ALA A 405 6.39 22.61 2.10
N GLY A 406 5.24 22.21 2.65
CA GLY A 406 4.05 21.93 1.85
C GLY A 406 2.74 22.11 2.59
N GLY A 407 2.78 22.65 3.82
CA GLY A 407 1.62 22.95 4.65
C GLY A 407 0.54 21.86 4.63
N THR A 408 -0.52 22.10 3.87
CA THR A 408 -1.65 21.17 3.66
C THR A 408 -1.24 19.80 3.14
N SER A 409 -0.24 19.73 2.26
CA SER A 409 0.28 18.47 1.71
C SER A 409 0.95 17.62 2.79
N THR A 410 1.71 18.25 3.71
CA THR A 410 2.27 17.58 4.89
C THR A 410 1.16 17.03 5.79
N ALA A 411 0.14 17.84 6.07
CA ALA A 411 -0.99 17.42 6.89
C ALA A 411 -1.80 16.28 6.26
N ALA A 412 -2.07 16.36 4.95
CA ALA A 412 -2.76 15.32 4.20
C ALA A 412 -1.96 14.00 4.18
N THR A 413 -0.64 14.08 3.96
CA THR A 413 0.23 12.89 3.94
C THR A 413 0.29 12.23 5.31
N LEU A 414 0.44 13.00 6.40
CA LEU A 414 0.39 12.45 7.77
C LEU A 414 -0.96 11.81 8.08
N THR A 415 -2.06 12.41 7.65
CA THR A 415 -3.40 11.82 7.79
C THR A 415 -3.52 10.48 7.06
N GLN A 416 -2.99 10.39 5.84
CA GLN A 416 -2.95 9.13 5.08
C GLN A 416 -2.10 8.06 5.74
N ILE A 417 -0.98 8.44 6.36
CA ILE A 417 -0.16 7.51 7.15
C ILE A 417 -0.97 6.97 8.33
N GLY A 418 -1.78 7.80 8.97
CA GLY A 418 -2.73 7.35 10.00
C GLY A 418 -3.72 6.30 9.46
N ILE A 419 -4.20 6.47 8.23
CA ILE A 419 -5.06 5.47 7.55
C ILE A 419 -4.28 4.17 7.28
N ILE A 420 -3.05 4.25 6.77
CA ILE A 420 -2.19 3.07 6.52
C ILE A 420 -1.85 2.35 7.82
N ALA A 421 -1.53 3.08 8.89
CA ALA A 421 -1.28 2.53 10.20
C ALA A 421 -2.53 1.91 10.82
N SER A 422 -3.71 2.50 10.60
CA SER A 422 -4.99 1.89 10.94
C SER A 422 -5.19 0.57 10.20
N ALA A 423 -4.86 0.50 8.90
CA ALA A 423 -4.91 -0.74 8.13
C ALA A 423 -3.94 -1.82 8.66
N ALA A 424 -2.73 -1.44 9.09
CA ALA A 424 -1.78 -2.37 9.71
C ALA A 424 -2.33 -3.02 10.99
N ARG A 425 -3.12 -2.29 11.78
CA ARG A 425 -3.80 -2.82 12.98
C ARG A 425 -4.93 -3.80 12.64
N HIS A 426 -5.46 -3.74 11.42
CA HIS A 426 -6.52 -4.64 10.92
C HIS A 426 -5.96 -5.85 10.15
N GLU A 427 -4.64 -6.08 10.14
CA GLU A 427 -4.07 -7.37 9.69
C GLU A 427 -4.59 -8.52 10.58
N PRO A 428 -4.89 -9.72 10.05
CA PRO A 428 -5.46 -10.81 10.84
C PRO A 428 -4.61 -11.21 12.07
N GLU A 429 -3.30 -11.31 11.88
CA GLU A 429 -2.34 -11.60 12.97
C GLU A 429 -2.34 -10.47 14.02
N ALA A 430 -2.43 -9.22 13.56
CA ALA A 430 -2.45 -8.04 14.41
C ALA A 430 -3.70 -7.98 15.29
N VAL A 431 -4.87 -8.20 14.68
CA VAL A 431 -6.16 -8.27 15.39
C VAL A 431 -6.15 -9.39 16.43
N ALA A 432 -5.64 -10.58 16.07
CA ALA A 432 -5.54 -11.70 17.01
C ALA A 432 -4.62 -11.38 18.20
N ALA A 433 -3.46 -10.76 17.94
CA ALA A 433 -2.52 -10.36 18.99
C ALA A 433 -3.10 -9.31 19.96
N LEU A 434 -3.78 -8.28 19.43
CA LEU A 434 -4.38 -7.22 20.26
C LEU A 434 -5.54 -7.74 21.10
N ARG A 435 -6.35 -8.65 20.56
CA ARG A 435 -7.46 -9.28 21.29
C ARG A 435 -7.00 -10.30 22.32
N ALA A 436 -5.87 -10.96 22.09
CA ALA A 436 -5.23 -11.84 23.06
C ALA A 436 -4.54 -11.08 24.21
N GLY A 437 -4.67 -9.75 24.28
CA GLY A 437 -4.09 -8.94 25.35
C GLY A 437 -2.57 -8.84 25.30
N ARG A 438 -1.93 -9.09 24.14
CA ARG A 438 -0.48 -8.83 24.04
C ARG A 438 -0.21 -7.35 24.24
N ASP A 439 0.66 -7.06 25.20
CA ASP A 439 1.08 -5.71 25.57
C ASP A 439 1.72 -4.98 24.39
N ASP A 440 0.93 -4.12 23.75
CA ASP A 440 1.44 -3.13 22.82
C ASP A 440 1.46 -1.74 23.48
N LYS A 441 2.66 -1.29 23.86
CA LYS A 441 2.87 -0.02 24.58
C LYS A 441 2.35 1.17 23.79
N VAL A 442 2.51 1.16 22.46
CA VAL A 442 2.09 2.27 21.58
C VAL A 442 0.56 2.36 21.52
N ASN A 443 -0.15 1.26 21.29
CA ASN A 443 -1.62 1.24 21.32
C ASN A 443 -2.18 1.68 22.68
N ARG A 444 -1.54 1.28 23.79
CA ARG A 444 -1.93 1.70 25.15
C ARG A 444 -1.72 3.21 25.35
N LEU A 445 -0.55 3.72 24.97
CA LEU A 445 -0.21 5.14 25.07
C LEU A 445 -1.21 6.00 24.28
N LEU A 446 -1.53 5.58 23.06
CA LEU A 446 -2.44 6.30 22.16
C LEU A 446 -3.93 6.06 22.44
N ARG A 447 -4.27 5.19 23.41
CA ARG A 447 -5.64 4.80 23.78
C ARG A 447 -6.49 4.41 22.57
N LEU A 448 -5.92 3.58 21.69
CA LEU A 448 -6.56 3.22 20.42
C LEU A 448 -7.64 2.15 20.61
N PRO A 449 -8.79 2.26 19.91
CA PRO A 449 -9.85 1.26 20.00
C PRO A 449 -9.40 -0.08 19.41
N LEU A 450 -9.89 -1.18 19.98
CA LEU A 450 -9.58 -2.52 19.47
C LEU A 450 -10.12 -2.68 18.03
N PRO A 451 -9.28 -3.14 17.08
CA PRO A 451 -9.73 -3.32 15.70
C PRO A 451 -10.78 -4.44 15.60
N ALA A 452 -11.78 -4.21 14.75
CA ALA A 452 -12.78 -5.21 14.44
C ALA A 452 -12.21 -6.20 13.40
N PRO A 453 -12.31 -7.52 13.64
CA PRO A 453 -11.99 -8.53 12.65
C PRO A 453 -12.83 -8.30 11.41
N TYR A 454 -12.19 -8.43 10.25
CA TYR A 454 -12.92 -8.47 9.00
C TYR A 454 -13.76 -9.75 8.96
N VAL A 455 -15.07 -9.60 8.83
CA VAL A 455 -16.00 -10.71 8.65
C VAL A 455 -16.38 -10.73 7.17
N PRO A 456 -16.01 -11.77 6.41
CA PRO A 456 -16.40 -11.86 5.01
C PRO A 456 -17.92 -11.95 4.90
N THR A 457 -18.48 -11.32 3.88
CA THR A 457 -19.92 -11.36 3.61
C THR A 457 -20.35 -12.82 3.31
N ARG A 458 -21.60 -13.19 3.58
CA ARG A 458 -22.13 -14.55 3.30
C ARG A 458 -21.80 -15.05 1.88
N LEU A 459 -21.85 -14.14 0.91
CA LEU A 459 -21.49 -14.38 -0.48
C LEU A 459 -20.00 -14.74 -0.67
N GLU A 460 -19.10 -14.14 0.10
CA GLU A 460 -17.66 -14.43 0.10
C GLU A 460 -17.37 -15.77 0.75
N ALA A 461 -17.97 -16.04 1.92
CA ALA A 461 -17.84 -17.34 2.59
C ALA A 461 -18.32 -18.50 1.71
N PHE A 462 -19.43 -18.32 0.97
CA PHE A 462 -19.91 -19.30 0.00
C PHE A 462 -18.94 -19.49 -1.18
N ARG A 463 -18.27 -18.43 -1.63
CA ARG A 463 -17.29 -18.50 -2.73
C ARG A 463 -16.02 -19.21 -2.32
N ASP A 464 -15.48 -18.92 -1.14
CA ASP A 464 -14.28 -19.62 -0.64
C ASP A 464 -14.53 -21.12 -0.50
N ARG A 465 -15.76 -21.53 -0.13
CA ARG A 465 -16.19 -22.93 -0.15
C ARG A 465 -16.26 -23.54 -1.55
N LYS A 466 -16.61 -22.77 -2.57
CA LYS A 466 -16.70 -23.23 -3.98
C LYS A 466 -15.38 -23.14 -4.74
N ARG A 467 -14.35 -22.49 -4.18
CA ARG A 467 -13.05 -22.36 -4.84
C ARG A 467 -12.37 -23.73 -4.82
N PRO A 468 -11.94 -24.28 -5.98
CA PRO A 468 -11.24 -25.56 -6.00
C PRO A 468 -9.99 -25.44 -5.13
N GLN A 469 -9.94 -26.24 -4.07
CA GLN A 469 -8.76 -26.30 -3.23
C GLN A 469 -7.59 -26.77 -4.10
N PRO A 470 -6.43 -26.07 -4.13
CA PRO A 470 -5.29 -26.56 -4.87
C PRO A 470 -4.97 -27.96 -4.36
N ARG A 471 -5.04 -28.95 -5.25
CA ARG A 471 -4.69 -30.34 -4.89
C ARG A 471 -3.28 -30.30 -4.29
N PRO A 472 -3.05 -30.91 -3.11
CA PRO A 472 -1.71 -31.00 -2.57
C PRO A 472 -0.81 -31.57 -3.66
N GLY A 473 0.29 -30.86 -3.95
CA GLY A 473 1.25 -31.29 -4.96
C GLY A 473 1.70 -32.73 -4.67
N PRO A 474 2.13 -33.49 -5.68
CA PRO A 474 2.57 -34.87 -5.49
C PRO A 474 3.58 -34.91 -4.34
N GLN A 475 3.28 -35.67 -3.28
CA GLN A 475 4.24 -35.92 -2.23
C GLN A 475 5.53 -36.42 -2.89
N PRO A 476 6.70 -35.81 -2.62
CA PRO A 476 7.94 -36.33 -3.14
C PRO A 476 8.02 -37.79 -2.70
N ALA A 477 8.02 -38.70 -3.68
CA ALA A 477 8.08 -40.12 -3.44
C ALA A 477 9.19 -40.37 -2.42
N ARG A 478 8.84 -40.93 -1.27
CA ARG A 478 9.83 -41.40 -0.28
C ARG A 478 10.85 -42.20 -1.07
N ARG A 479 12.06 -41.66 -1.22
CA ARG A 479 13.20 -42.42 -1.72
C ARG A 479 13.27 -43.65 -0.84
N ALA A 480 12.92 -44.80 -1.41
CA ALA A 480 13.15 -46.08 -0.78
C ALA A 480 14.59 -46.07 -0.29
N SER A 481 14.76 -46.31 1.00
CA SER A 481 16.03 -46.44 1.67
C SER A 481 16.94 -47.29 0.78
N ARG A 482 18.04 -46.69 0.30
CA ARG A 482 19.09 -47.44 -0.37
C ARG A 482 19.57 -48.46 0.66
N GLU A 483 19.20 -49.72 0.46
CA GLU A 483 19.65 -50.84 1.27
C GLU A 483 21.18 -50.86 1.18
N ALA A 484 21.83 -50.72 2.34
CA ALA A 484 23.29 -50.72 2.43
C ALA A 484 23.81 -52.09 1.97
N PRO A 485 24.91 -52.15 1.20
CA PRO A 485 25.45 -53.43 0.75
C PRO A 485 25.96 -54.20 1.98
N ARG A 486 25.34 -55.37 2.23
CA ARG A 486 25.79 -56.31 3.25
C ARG A 486 27.23 -56.73 2.92
N ARG A 487 28.15 -56.47 3.86
CA ARG A 487 29.53 -57.00 3.85
C ARG A 487 29.45 -58.53 3.83
N ALA A 488 29.94 -59.14 2.75
CA ALA A 488 30.18 -60.57 2.67
C ALA A 488 31.45 -60.91 3.48
N THR A 489 31.29 -61.66 4.57
CA THR A 489 32.37 -62.41 5.21
C THR A 489 32.63 -63.69 4.43
N GLY A 490 33.92 -63.98 4.13
CA GLY A 490 34.38 -65.23 3.50
C GLY A 490 33.96 -66.48 4.29
N ARG A 491 34.03 -67.70 3.77
CA ARG A 491 35.16 -68.35 3.06
C ARG A 491 34.65 -69.71 2.45
N PRO A 492 35.49 -70.59 1.88
CA PRO A 492 35.56 -70.90 0.45
C PRO A 492 35.01 -72.28 0.06
N GLN A 493 34.60 -72.47 -1.20
CA GLN A 493 34.43 -73.82 -1.77
C GLN A 493 34.84 -73.90 -3.25
N GLN A 494 35.98 -74.55 -3.42
CA GLN A 494 36.40 -75.52 -4.45
C GLN A 494 35.85 -75.38 -5.88
N ALA A 495 36.81 -75.22 -6.79
CA ALA A 495 36.69 -75.47 -8.21
C ALA A 495 36.56 -76.97 -8.51
N ALA A 496 35.66 -77.34 -9.42
CA ALA A 496 35.77 -78.55 -10.23
C ALA A 496 35.01 -78.38 -11.55
N ALA A 497 35.66 -78.88 -12.61
CA ALA A 497 35.36 -78.75 -14.02
C ALA A 497 34.13 -79.53 -14.52
N ARG A 498 33.65 -79.15 -15.72
CA ARG A 498 33.23 -79.97 -16.90
C ARG A 498 32.30 -79.10 -17.78
N ALA A 499 32.70 -78.66 -18.98
CA ALA A 499 32.94 -79.33 -20.26
C ALA A 499 31.67 -79.62 -21.09
N ALA A 500 31.74 -79.17 -22.37
CA ALA A 500 30.92 -79.53 -23.55
C ALA A 500 29.43 -79.09 -23.53
N ASP A 501 28.74 -78.75 -24.62
CA ASP A 501 28.98 -78.97 -26.05
C ASP A 501 28.07 -78.02 -26.89
N ARG A 502 28.45 -77.77 -28.14
CA ARG A 502 27.56 -77.29 -29.23
C ARG A 502 27.15 -78.53 -30.06
N PRO A 503 26.36 -78.51 -31.17
CA PRO A 503 25.49 -77.50 -31.79
C PRO A 503 24.11 -78.06 -32.30
N ASN A 504 23.34 -77.19 -32.97
CA ASN A 504 22.65 -77.42 -34.27
C ASN A 504 21.11 -77.68 -34.37
N ARG A 505 20.47 -76.77 -35.13
CA ARG A 505 19.53 -76.93 -36.27
C ARG A 505 18.02 -77.29 -36.13
N ARG A 506 17.22 -76.34 -36.68
CA ARG A 506 16.15 -76.41 -37.73
C ARG A 506 14.74 -76.95 -37.42
N SER A 507 13.72 -76.10 -37.66
CA SER A 507 12.70 -76.21 -38.74
C SER A 507 11.71 -75.01 -38.63
N GLY A 508 11.59 -74.10 -39.60
CA GLY A 508 10.57 -74.09 -40.69
C GLY A 508 9.24 -73.48 -40.18
N GLY A 509 8.83 -72.23 -40.47
CA GLY A 509 8.37 -71.62 -41.74
C GLY A 509 6.88 -71.24 -41.56
N THR A 510 6.23 -70.24 -42.17
CA THR A 510 6.54 -69.03 -42.95
C THR A 510 5.19 -68.29 -43.10
N GLY A 511 5.18 -66.95 -43.22
CA GLY A 511 3.96 -66.22 -43.58
C GLY A 511 4.09 -64.70 -43.60
N HIS A 512 4.58 -64.17 -44.73
CA HIS A 512 4.30 -62.89 -45.43
C HIS A 512 4.03 -61.59 -44.63
N LEU A 513 4.47 -60.38 -45.00
CA LEU A 513 5.34 -59.83 -46.04
C LEU A 513 5.59 -58.34 -45.69
N ARG A 514 6.87 -57.91 -45.76
CA ARG A 514 7.44 -56.65 -46.29
C ARG A 514 6.62 -55.35 -46.30
N GLU A 515 7.09 -54.26 -45.68
CA GLU A 515 8.26 -53.37 -45.98
C GLU A 515 7.91 -52.16 -46.86
N ARG A 516 8.29 -50.96 -46.34
CA ARG A 516 8.88 -49.80 -47.05
C ARG A 516 7.97 -49.06 -48.06
N GLN A 517 8.13 -47.79 -48.38
CA GLN A 517 9.15 -46.76 -48.16
C GLN A 517 8.57 -45.39 -48.56
N ASN A 518 9.17 -44.33 -48.01
CA ASN A 518 9.46 -43.00 -48.58
C ASN A 518 8.87 -42.57 -49.93
N GLY A 519 8.52 -41.28 -50.05
CA GLY A 519 8.55 -40.58 -51.34
C GLY A 519 7.87 -39.22 -51.34
N ALA A 520 8.63 -38.19 -51.69
CA ALA A 520 8.23 -36.79 -51.83
C ALA A 520 7.48 -36.48 -53.15
N GLY A 521 6.92 -35.28 -53.26
CA GLY A 521 6.89 -34.55 -54.54
C GLY A 521 5.52 -34.23 -55.16
N GLN A 522 5.12 -32.97 -55.00
CA GLN A 522 4.55 -32.04 -56.00
C GLN A 522 3.58 -32.49 -57.12
N GLN A 523 2.47 -31.73 -57.16
CA GLN A 523 1.87 -31.01 -58.31
C GLN A 523 0.84 -31.68 -59.26
N TYR A 524 -0.12 -30.80 -59.61
CA TYR A 524 -0.98 -30.68 -60.80
C TYR A 524 -2.45 -31.18 -60.80
N ALA A 525 -3.32 -30.18 -61.01
CA ALA A 525 -4.50 -30.08 -61.90
C ALA A 525 -5.79 -30.88 -61.61
N GLY A 526 -6.92 -30.15 -61.66
CA GLY A 526 -8.32 -30.63 -61.52
C GLY A 526 -8.84 -31.41 -62.75
N PRO A 527 -10.13 -31.31 -63.19
CA PRO A 527 -11.32 -30.60 -62.68
C PRO A 527 -12.64 -31.45 -62.68
N ARG A 528 -13.77 -30.89 -62.16
CA ARG A 528 -15.20 -31.01 -62.63
C ARG A 528 -16.18 -30.60 -61.50
N ARG A 529 -16.97 -29.51 -61.64
CA ARG A 529 -18.39 -29.40 -62.10
C ARG A 529 -19.35 -30.32 -61.32
N SER A 530 -20.51 -29.94 -60.77
CA SER A 530 -21.59 -28.98 -61.14
C SER A 530 -22.62 -28.90 -59.97
N ARG A 531 -23.32 -27.80 -59.63
CA ARG A 531 -24.61 -27.27 -60.16
C ARG A 531 -24.96 -26.02 -59.31
N ARG A 532 -25.14 -24.80 -59.84
CA ARG A 532 -26.40 -24.10 -60.24
C ARG A 532 -27.48 -24.06 -59.12
N VAL A 533 -28.17 -22.96 -58.77
CA VAL A 533 -28.54 -21.74 -59.54
C VAL A 533 -29.22 -20.64 -58.65
N ARG A 534 -29.02 -19.36 -59.04
CA ARG A 534 -29.86 -18.11 -58.90
C ARG A 534 -30.21 -17.54 -57.51
N ALA A 535 -30.37 -16.21 -57.32
CA ALA A 535 -30.28 -15.02 -58.18
C ALA A 535 -30.26 -13.74 -57.30
N LEU A 536 -29.61 -12.67 -57.82
CA LEU A 536 -29.97 -11.23 -57.90
C LEU A 536 -30.57 -10.55 -56.65
N GLU A 537 -30.34 -9.31 -56.26
CA GLU A 537 -29.70 -8.04 -56.67
C GLU A 537 -29.79 -7.20 -55.37
N GLY A 538 -29.01 -6.19 -55.03
CA GLY A 538 -28.42 -5.13 -55.84
C GLY A 538 -27.71 -4.14 -54.91
N GLN A 539 -26.78 -3.41 -55.51
CA GLN A 539 -26.00 -2.32 -54.94
C GLN A 539 -26.88 -1.12 -54.56
N ARG A 540 -26.45 -0.29 -53.60
CA ARG A 540 -25.78 1.00 -53.90
C ARG A 540 -25.44 1.79 -52.64
N TYR A 541 -24.28 2.43 -52.76
CA TYR A 541 -23.78 3.55 -51.96
C TYR A 541 -24.64 4.79 -52.13
N GLY A 542 -24.73 5.56 -51.04
CA GLY A 542 -25.13 6.95 -50.94
C GLY A 542 -24.57 7.48 -49.62
#